data_AF-A0A934ZAS3-F1
#
_entry.id   AF-A0A934ZAS3-F1
#
_cell.length_a   1.000
_cell.length_b   1.000
_cell.length_c   1.000
_cell.angle_alpha   90.00
_cell.angle_beta   90.00
_cell.angle_gamma   90.00
#
_symmetry.space_group_name_H-M   'P 1'
#
loop_
_entity.id
_entity.type
_entity.pdbx_description
1 polymer ?
#
loop_
_entity_poly.entity_id
_entity_poly.type
_entity_poly.pdbx_seq_one_letter_code
_entity_poly.pdbx_strand_id
1 'polypeptide(L)'
;MLTWWNATGLGVCVTLLVWLTTTWFHMPVAEVLLAVAIQPLLIVAGLRVLGITGSGPVSLMANATQFLFGMLWPAQIRANLTAAYISASPQASSENVVPAFWVAQRLGGRFRTLVIAQLIVIPIGALLTPIVFNVLQHTYGIGLNPGQLSAPTGLKIATLAIAMERGLGYLPHGALTASKVGIVLGVVFELLHAVRSKDGHGSRFWFVPIPAALGFALILPPSLNIAIAIGAVIAAVWRKVAPGHEGSYESYAAPLASGLIAGEAVVGSILMPALAMLLELIRR
;
A
#
# COMPACT_ATOMS: atom_id res chain seq x y z
N MET A 1 1.97 26.68 -3.16
CA MET A 1 2.75 27.37 -2.10
C MET A 1 3.52 26.33 -1.30
N LEU A 2 4.82 26.16 -1.57
CA LEU A 2 5.71 25.40 -0.69
C LEU A 2 6.08 26.34 0.47
N THR A 3 5.50 26.13 1.65
CA THR A 3 5.86 26.94 2.83
C THR A 3 7.30 26.62 3.24
N TRP A 4 8.07 27.62 3.67
CA TRP A 4 9.47 27.47 4.09
C TRP A 4 9.67 26.33 5.10
N TRP A 5 8.70 26.15 6.00
CA TRP A 5 8.65 25.06 6.97
C TRP A 5 8.63 23.66 6.34
N ASN A 6 7.97 23.47 5.19
CA ASN A 6 7.94 22.19 4.50
C ASN A 6 9.30 21.88 3.87
N ALA A 7 9.95 22.88 3.29
CA ALA A 7 11.27 22.72 2.69
C ALA A 7 12.33 22.43 3.75
N THR A 8 12.31 23.15 4.88
CA THR A 8 13.24 22.90 6.00
C THR A 8 12.98 21.54 6.64
N GLY A 9 11.71 21.19 6.91
CA GLY A 9 11.33 19.89 7.46
C GLY A 9 11.77 18.73 6.57
N LEU A 10 11.53 18.83 5.26
CA LEU A 10 11.98 17.82 4.30
C LEU A 10 13.52 17.70 4.29
N GLY A 11 14.23 18.83 4.24
CA GLY A 11 15.70 18.84 4.27
C GLY A 11 16.28 18.18 5.52
N VAL A 12 15.71 18.48 6.70
CA VAL A 12 16.12 17.86 7.97
C VAL A 12 15.82 16.36 7.96
N CYS A 13 14.61 15.94 7.57
CA CYS A 13 14.23 14.53 7.51
C CYS A 13 15.11 13.73 6.55
N VAL A 14 15.41 14.27 5.36
CA VAL A 14 16.29 13.62 4.38
C VAL A 14 17.73 13.53 4.91
N THR A 15 18.23 14.59 5.54
CA THR A 15 19.58 14.59 6.13
C THR A 15 19.71 13.56 7.25
N LEU A 16 18.71 13.49 8.14
CA LEU A 16 18.66 12.48 9.21
C LEU A 16 18.54 11.06 8.64
N LEU A 17 17.73 10.87 7.60
CA LEU A 17 17.59 9.57 6.94
C LEU A 17 18.92 9.12 6.31
N VAL A 18 19.62 10.02 5.61
CA VAL A 18 20.96 9.75 5.05
C VAL A 18 21.93 9.40 6.17
N TRP A 19 21.97 10.17 7.25
CA TRP A 19 22.85 9.89 8.39
C TRP A 19 22.57 8.53 9.03
N LEU A 20 21.30 8.20 9.32
CA LEU A 20 20.92 6.92 9.93
C LEU A 20 21.25 5.73 9.02
N THR A 21 20.92 5.83 7.73
CA THR A 21 21.10 4.72 6.78
C THR A 21 22.57 4.47 6.45
N THR A 22 23.38 5.53 6.36
CA THR A 22 24.83 5.42 6.16
C THR A 22 25.54 4.86 7.40
N THR A 23 25.16 5.30 8.60
CA THR A 23 25.84 4.89 9.84
C THR A 23 25.42 3.49 10.33
N TRP A 24 24.13 3.14 10.26
CA TRP A 24 23.62 1.89 10.81
C TRP A 24 23.55 0.76 9.79
N PHE A 25 23.32 1.09 8.51
CA PHE A 25 23.14 0.09 7.45
C PHE A 25 24.28 0.08 6.43
N HIS A 26 25.30 0.93 6.60
CA HIS A 26 26.45 1.08 5.70
C HIS A 26 26.06 1.31 4.23
N MET A 27 24.91 1.96 4.01
CA MET A 27 24.40 2.24 2.68
C MET A 27 25.04 3.51 2.11
N PRO A 28 25.62 3.51 0.91
CA PRO A 28 26.21 4.70 0.30
C PRO A 28 25.21 5.87 0.18
N VAL A 29 25.68 7.10 0.39
CA VAL A 29 24.83 8.31 0.33
C VAL A 29 24.08 8.43 -1.00
N ALA A 30 24.74 8.11 -2.12
CA ALA A 30 24.13 8.18 -3.45
C ALA A 30 22.93 7.25 -3.60
N GLU A 31 23.00 6.06 -3.02
CA GLU A 31 21.90 5.08 -3.01
C GLU A 31 20.71 5.61 -2.21
N VAL A 32 20.96 6.18 -1.03
CA VAL A 32 19.90 6.77 -0.20
C VAL A 32 19.25 7.96 -0.89
N LEU A 33 20.05 8.85 -1.49
CA LEU A 33 19.54 10.01 -2.23
C LEU A 33 18.70 9.60 -3.44
N LEU A 34 19.12 8.56 -4.18
CA LEU A 34 18.33 8.02 -5.27
C LEU A 34 17.01 7.42 -4.76
N ALA A 35 17.05 6.66 -3.66
CA ALA A 35 15.85 6.10 -3.03
C ALA A 35 14.87 7.21 -2.63
N VAL A 36 15.35 8.34 -2.09
CA VAL A 36 14.52 9.49 -1.76
C VAL A 36 13.99 10.20 -3.01
N ALA A 37 14.84 10.39 -4.03
CA ALA A 37 14.50 11.14 -5.24
C ALA A 37 13.36 10.52 -6.05
N ILE A 38 13.24 9.20 -6.05
CA ILE A 38 12.15 8.50 -6.76
C ILE A 38 10.82 8.54 -6.00
N GLN A 39 10.80 8.86 -4.69
CA GLN A 39 9.60 8.74 -3.87
C GLN A 39 8.42 9.62 -4.32
N PRO A 40 8.59 10.89 -4.72
CA PRO A 40 7.45 11.70 -5.15
C PRO A 40 6.68 11.07 -6.31
N LEU A 41 7.38 10.41 -7.24
CA LEU A 41 6.77 9.69 -8.35
C LEU A 41 5.96 8.49 -7.86
N LEU A 42 6.54 7.67 -6.98
CA LEU A 42 5.89 6.47 -6.44
C LEU A 42 4.69 6.82 -5.56
N ILE A 43 4.79 7.88 -4.76
CA ILE A 43 3.70 8.40 -3.93
C ILE A 43 2.53 8.81 -4.81
N VAL A 44 2.76 9.60 -5.86
CA VAL A 44 1.69 10.00 -6.79
C VAL A 44 1.07 8.78 -7.48
N ALA A 45 1.89 7.83 -7.93
CA ALA A 45 1.40 6.62 -8.58
C ALA A 45 0.53 5.77 -7.63
N GLY A 46 0.99 5.51 -6.40
CA GLY A 46 0.22 4.71 -5.45
C GLY A 46 -1.00 5.43 -4.88
N LEU A 47 -0.95 6.76 -4.68
CA LEU A 47 -2.15 7.54 -4.33
C LEU A 47 -3.20 7.50 -5.45
N ARG A 48 -2.79 7.45 -6.72
CA ARG A 48 -3.71 7.25 -7.84
C ARG A 48 -4.36 5.87 -7.79
N VAL A 49 -3.57 4.82 -7.56
CA VAL A 49 -4.09 3.44 -7.42
C VAL A 49 -5.04 3.35 -6.22
N LEU A 50 -4.68 3.95 -5.08
CA LEU A 50 -5.54 4.07 -3.90
C LEU A 50 -6.87 4.76 -4.24
N GLY A 51 -6.83 5.88 -4.97
CA GLY A 51 -8.04 6.60 -5.39
C GLY A 51 -8.97 5.79 -6.30
N ILE A 52 -8.42 4.85 -7.08
CA ILE A 52 -9.18 4.00 -8.00
C ILE A 52 -9.71 2.74 -7.30
N THR A 53 -8.88 2.10 -6.48
CA THR A 53 -9.14 0.75 -5.94
C THR A 53 -9.56 0.74 -4.47
N GLY A 54 -9.43 1.86 -3.77
CA GLY A 54 -9.67 1.96 -2.33
C GLY A 54 -8.52 1.45 -1.45
N SER A 55 -7.49 0.82 -2.03
CA SER A 55 -6.30 0.38 -1.31
C SER A 55 -5.03 0.70 -2.09
N GLY A 56 -4.00 1.15 -1.40
CA GLY A 56 -2.78 1.59 -2.03
C GLY A 56 -1.72 0.47 -2.14
N PRO A 57 -0.93 0.44 -3.23
CA PRO A 57 -0.04 -0.67 -3.54
C PRO A 57 1.35 -0.51 -2.88
N VAL A 58 1.43 -0.26 -1.56
CA VAL A 58 2.71 -0.05 -0.84
C VAL A 58 3.76 -1.11 -1.20
N SER A 59 3.37 -2.39 -1.17
CA SER A 59 4.29 -3.50 -1.47
C SER A 59 4.81 -3.46 -2.91
N LEU A 60 4.04 -2.99 -3.90
CA LEU A 60 4.55 -2.84 -5.26
C LEU A 60 5.55 -1.69 -5.35
N MET A 61 5.29 -0.57 -4.69
CA MET A 61 6.20 0.58 -4.73
C MET A 61 7.55 0.22 -4.10
N ALA A 62 7.53 -0.55 -3.02
CA ALA A 62 8.72 -1.15 -2.43
C ALA A 62 9.46 -2.05 -3.43
N ASN A 63 8.74 -3.00 -4.05
CA ASN A 63 9.33 -3.94 -5.02
C ASN A 63 9.86 -3.25 -6.28
N ALA A 64 9.23 -2.17 -6.75
CA ALA A 64 9.70 -1.37 -7.87
C ALA A 64 11.06 -0.72 -7.55
N THR A 65 11.19 -0.17 -6.34
CA THR A 65 12.47 0.34 -5.84
C THR A 65 13.50 -0.79 -5.72
N GLN A 66 13.13 -1.95 -5.18
CA GLN A 66 14.03 -3.12 -5.11
C GLN A 66 14.51 -3.57 -6.48
N PHE A 67 13.63 -3.58 -7.48
CA PHE A 67 13.99 -3.97 -8.83
C PHE A 67 14.99 -2.97 -9.44
N LEU A 68 14.75 -1.66 -9.29
CA LEU A 68 15.68 -0.61 -9.72
C LEU A 68 17.05 -0.76 -9.05
N PHE A 69 17.07 -0.95 -7.73
CA PHE A 69 18.32 -1.12 -6.98
C PHE A 69 19.03 -2.41 -7.34
N GLY A 70 18.29 -3.49 -7.59
CA GLY A 70 18.85 -4.76 -8.07
C GLY A 70 19.53 -4.64 -9.43
N MET A 71 19.04 -3.75 -10.30
CA MET A 71 19.67 -3.48 -11.59
C MET A 71 20.90 -2.57 -11.47
N LEU A 72 20.86 -1.55 -10.61
CA LEU A 72 21.95 -0.57 -10.46
C LEU A 72 23.10 -1.09 -9.60
N TRP A 73 22.77 -1.79 -8.51
CA TRP A 73 23.71 -2.33 -7.53
C TRP A 73 23.38 -3.81 -7.25
N PRO A 74 23.72 -4.70 -8.20
CA PRO A 74 23.52 -6.13 -8.01
C PRO A 74 24.35 -6.65 -6.83
N ALA A 75 23.95 -7.80 -6.29
CA ALA A 75 24.63 -8.50 -5.19
C ALA A 75 24.64 -7.78 -3.80
N GLN A 76 23.80 -6.74 -3.60
CA GLN A 76 23.70 -6.07 -2.30
C GLN A 76 22.31 -6.23 -1.65
N ILE A 77 22.04 -7.38 -1.02
CA ILE A 77 20.72 -7.65 -0.39
C ILE A 77 20.35 -6.59 0.65
N ARG A 78 21.28 -6.19 1.52
CA ARG A 78 20.99 -5.25 2.61
C ARG A 78 20.59 -3.88 2.07
N ALA A 79 21.38 -3.33 1.15
CA ALA A 79 21.05 -2.06 0.49
C ALA A 79 19.72 -2.14 -0.26
N ASN A 80 19.46 -3.26 -0.95
CA ASN A 80 18.19 -3.49 -1.65
C ASN A 80 16.97 -3.47 -0.69
N LEU A 81 17.05 -4.18 0.43
CA LEU A 81 15.99 -4.20 1.45
C LEU A 81 15.81 -2.83 2.13
N THR A 82 16.91 -2.15 2.45
CA THR A 82 16.87 -0.79 3.03
C THR A 82 16.24 0.20 2.05
N ALA A 83 16.58 0.13 0.75
CA ALA A 83 15.96 0.94 -0.30
C ALA A 83 14.45 0.69 -0.40
N ALA A 84 14.03 -0.59 -0.34
CA ALA A 84 12.63 -0.97 -0.30
C ALA A 84 11.88 -0.30 0.85
N TYR A 85 12.49 -0.29 2.04
CA TYR A 85 11.90 0.31 3.25
C TYR A 85 11.84 1.84 3.17
N ILE A 86 12.91 2.47 2.69
CA ILE A 86 12.96 3.92 2.43
C ILE A 86 11.83 4.32 1.47
N SER A 87 11.43 3.43 0.56
CA SER A 87 10.31 3.67 -0.33
C SER A 87 8.93 3.35 0.25
N ALA A 88 8.80 2.21 0.91
CA ALA A 88 7.54 1.75 1.46
C ALA A 88 6.99 2.69 2.54
N SER A 89 7.87 3.29 3.35
CA SER A 89 7.45 4.05 4.54
C SER A 89 6.78 5.38 4.20
N PRO A 90 7.33 6.25 3.32
CA PRO A 90 6.64 7.44 2.85
C PRO A 90 5.37 7.10 2.06
N GLN A 91 5.39 6.00 1.29
CA GLN A 91 4.23 5.52 0.54
C GLN A 91 3.06 5.19 1.46
N ALA A 92 3.28 4.28 2.42
CA ALA A 92 2.27 3.87 3.39
C ALA A 92 1.76 5.07 4.21
N SER A 93 2.67 5.97 4.61
CA SER A 93 2.28 7.18 5.34
C SER A 93 1.37 8.07 4.50
N SER A 94 1.70 8.28 3.22
CA SER A 94 0.89 9.10 2.31
C SER A 94 -0.49 8.50 2.05
N GLU A 95 -0.55 7.18 1.85
CA GLU A 95 -1.79 6.44 1.59
C GLU A 95 -2.73 6.41 2.79
N ASN A 96 -2.21 6.53 4.02
CA ASN A 96 -3.04 6.68 5.21
C ASN A 96 -3.42 8.15 5.49
N VAL A 97 -2.47 9.08 5.35
CA VAL A 97 -2.67 10.49 5.68
C VAL A 97 -3.66 11.16 4.73
N VAL A 98 -3.58 10.90 3.42
CA VAL A 98 -4.42 11.59 2.44
C VAL A 98 -5.93 11.30 2.64
N PRO A 99 -6.39 10.04 2.71
CA PRO A 99 -7.79 9.75 2.99
C PRO A 99 -8.23 10.19 4.39
N ALA A 100 -7.40 9.98 5.41
CA ALA A 100 -7.73 10.37 6.78
C ALA A 100 -7.95 11.88 6.91
N PHE A 101 -7.08 12.69 6.28
CA PHE A 101 -7.22 14.14 6.29
C PHE A 101 -8.45 14.59 5.52
N TRP A 102 -8.75 13.93 4.39
CA TRP A 102 -9.96 14.23 3.61
C TRP A 102 -11.24 13.98 4.40
N VAL A 103 -11.34 12.85 5.11
CA VAL A 103 -12.48 12.56 6.00
C VAL A 103 -12.53 13.56 7.15
N ALA A 104 -11.41 13.79 7.84
CA ALA A 104 -11.35 14.67 9.00
C ALA A 104 -11.73 16.12 8.65
N GLN A 105 -11.33 16.62 7.48
CA GLN A 105 -11.71 17.96 7.02
C GLN A 105 -13.22 18.09 6.75
N ARG A 106 -13.86 17.04 6.22
CA ARG A 106 -15.31 17.01 6.03
C ARG A 106 -16.09 16.99 7.35
N LEU A 107 -15.48 16.48 8.42
CA LEU A 107 -16.00 16.53 9.79
C LEU A 107 -15.70 17.86 10.50
N GLY A 108 -15.18 18.87 9.79
CA GLY A 108 -14.84 20.19 10.35
C GLY A 108 -13.42 20.31 10.90
N GLY A 109 -12.57 19.30 10.72
CA GLY A 109 -11.17 19.31 11.14
C GLY A 109 -10.33 20.33 10.37
N ARG A 110 -9.51 21.10 11.09
CA ARG A 110 -8.60 22.09 10.48
C ARG A 110 -7.28 21.41 10.08
N PHE A 111 -6.81 21.66 8.86
CA PHE A 111 -5.57 21.06 8.33
C PHE A 111 -4.36 21.20 9.27
N ARG A 112 -4.16 22.39 9.86
CA ARG A 112 -3.04 22.63 10.79
C ARG A 112 -3.10 21.74 12.02
N THR A 113 -4.28 21.53 12.58
CA THR A 113 -4.48 20.68 13.76
C THR A 113 -4.15 19.22 13.43
N LEU A 114 -4.56 18.74 12.25
CA LEU A 114 -4.28 17.38 11.80
C LEU A 114 -2.77 17.15 11.59
N VAL A 115 -2.06 18.12 11.03
CA VAL A 115 -0.59 18.06 10.90
C VAL A 115 0.09 18.00 12.27
N ILE A 116 -0.32 18.85 13.22
CA ILE A 116 0.24 18.87 14.57
C ILE A 116 -0.02 17.53 15.28
N ALA A 117 -1.24 16.99 15.17
CA ALA A 117 -1.58 15.69 15.73
C ALA A 117 -0.69 14.58 15.16
N GLN A 118 -0.46 14.57 13.85
CA GLN A 118 0.43 13.60 13.21
C GLN A 118 1.87 13.73 13.72
N LEU A 119 2.39 14.95 13.87
CA LEU A 119 3.74 15.19 14.38
C LEU A 119 3.93 14.74 15.83
N ILE A 120 2.88 14.82 16.66
CA ILE A 120 2.90 14.33 18.05
C ILE A 120 2.88 12.80 18.11
N VAL A 121 2.11 12.15 17.23
CA VAL A 121 1.90 10.69 17.26
C VAL A 121 3.03 9.92 16.55
N ILE A 122 3.70 10.51 15.55
CA ILE A 122 4.81 9.84 14.82
C ILE A 122 5.89 9.27 15.77
N PRO A 123 6.45 10.03 16.73
CA PRO A 123 7.47 9.50 17.64
C PRO A 123 6.96 8.36 18.51
N ILE A 124 5.70 8.42 18.94
CA ILE A 124 5.06 7.37 19.75
C ILE A 124 4.97 6.09 18.93
N GLY A 125 4.49 6.17 17.68
CA GLY A 125 4.43 5.03 16.77
C GLY A 125 5.81 4.47 16.45
N ALA A 126 6.79 5.33 16.19
CA ALA A 126 8.18 4.93 15.91
C ALA A 126 8.84 4.19 17.08
N LEU A 127 8.51 4.55 18.32
CA LEU A 127 9.02 3.88 19.53
C LEU A 127 8.27 2.57 19.82
N LEU A 128 6.93 2.58 19.76
CA LEU A 128 6.12 1.41 20.12
C LEU A 128 6.23 0.29 19.09
N THR A 129 6.34 0.60 17.80
CA THR A 129 6.38 -0.40 16.72
C THR A 129 7.48 -1.47 16.93
N PRO A 130 8.77 -1.11 17.11
CA PRO A 130 9.82 -2.11 17.35
C PRO A 130 9.65 -2.86 18.67
N ILE A 131 9.10 -2.21 19.71
CA ILE A 131 8.85 -2.86 21.01
C ILE A 131 7.80 -3.96 20.86
N VAL A 132 6.64 -3.62 20.27
CA VAL A 132 5.54 -4.56 20.04
C VAL A 132 5.99 -5.66 19.08
N PHE A 133 6.71 -5.32 18.01
CA PHE A 133 7.27 -6.30 17.09
C PHE A 133 8.17 -7.32 17.82
N ASN A 134 9.09 -6.84 18.68
CA ASN A 134 9.95 -7.73 19.46
C ASN A 134 9.14 -8.63 20.40
N VAL A 135 8.16 -8.09 21.13
CA VAL A 135 7.31 -8.89 22.02
C VAL A 135 6.59 -9.98 21.22
N LEU A 136 5.92 -9.62 20.13
CA LEU A 136 5.20 -10.57 19.28
C LEU A 136 6.12 -11.64 18.69
N GLN A 137 7.31 -11.23 18.22
CA GLN A 137 8.30 -12.15 17.67
C GLN A 137 8.81 -13.14 18.74
N HIS A 138 9.09 -12.69 19.97
CA HIS A 138 9.58 -13.57 21.03
C HIS A 138 8.49 -14.51 21.55
N THR A 139 7.24 -14.06 21.60
CA THR A 139 6.11 -14.86 22.10
C THR A 139 5.65 -15.91 21.09
N TYR A 140 5.48 -15.54 19.83
CA TYR A 140 4.86 -16.39 18.82
C TYR A 140 5.84 -16.91 17.76
N GLY A 141 6.99 -16.25 17.58
CA GLY A 141 7.88 -16.49 16.45
C GLY A 141 7.29 -16.02 15.12
N ILE A 142 8.13 -16.02 14.08
CA ILE A 142 7.72 -15.70 12.70
C ILE A 142 7.95 -16.93 11.84
N GLY A 143 6.93 -17.38 11.12
CA GLY A 143 7.04 -18.56 10.25
C GLY A 143 5.69 -19.07 9.76
N LEU A 144 5.71 -20.27 9.19
CA LEU A 144 4.53 -20.94 8.61
C LEU A 144 4.02 -22.09 9.49
N ASN A 145 4.65 -22.36 10.64
CA ASN A 145 4.20 -23.41 11.54
C ASN A 145 2.94 -22.97 12.31
N PRO A 146 2.06 -23.91 12.71
CA PRO A 146 0.89 -23.60 13.53
C PRO A 146 1.28 -22.82 14.79
N GLY A 147 0.59 -21.70 15.04
CA GLY A 147 0.85 -20.82 16.20
C GLY A 147 1.90 -19.73 15.98
N GLN A 148 2.64 -19.75 14.86
CA GLN A 148 3.56 -18.68 14.51
C GLN A 148 2.90 -17.55 13.74
N LEU A 149 3.49 -16.35 13.81
CA LEU A 149 3.04 -15.21 13.03
C LEU A 149 3.52 -15.36 11.58
N SER A 150 2.59 -15.55 10.66
CA SER A 150 2.91 -15.55 9.24
C SER A 150 3.33 -14.13 8.80
N ALA A 151 4.39 -14.05 7.99
CA ALA A 151 4.85 -12.79 7.39
C ALA A 151 4.90 -12.85 5.84
N PRO A 152 3.74 -13.02 5.14
CA PRO A 152 3.73 -13.24 3.69
C PRO A 152 4.37 -12.10 2.90
N THR A 153 4.09 -10.85 3.29
CA THR A 153 4.67 -9.66 2.65
C THR A 153 6.18 -9.58 2.86
N GLY A 154 6.65 -9.90 4.07
CA GLY A 154 8.09 -9.95 4.37
C GLY A 154 8.81 -11.01 3.54
N LEU A 155 8.21 -12.20 3.41
CA LEU A 155 8.73 -13.27 2.58
C LEU A 155 8.83 -12.86 1.11
N LYS A 156 7.81 -12.16 0.57
CA LYS A 156 7.82 -11.65 -0.81
C LYS A 156 8.96 -10.65 -1.06
N ILE A 157 9.13 -9.68 -0.15
CA ILE A 157 10.18 -8.64 -0.24
C ILE A 157 11.58 -9.27 -0.13
N ALA A 158 11.76 -10.21 0.79
CA ALA A 158 13.01 -10.94 0.95
C ALA A 158 13.35 -11.81 -0.27
N THR A 159 12.36 -12.53 -0.81
CA THR A 159 12.53 -13.36 -2.01
C THR A 159 12.93 -12.53 -3.21
N LEU A 160 12.33 -11.33 -3.39
CA LEU A 160 12.72 -10.43 -4.46
C LEU A 160 14.15 -9.92 -4.28
N ALA A 161 14.56 -9.56 -3.06
CA ALA A 161 15.94 -9.14 -2.81
C ALA A 161 16.96 -10.25 -3.15
N ILE A 162 16.68 -11.50 -2.76
CA ILE A 162 17.50 -12.67 -3.11
C ILE A 162 17.52 -12.88 -4.63
N ALA A 163 16.38 -12.71 -5.30
CA ALA A 163 16.31 -12.84 -6.74
C ALA A 163 17.13 -11.77 -7.47
N MET A 164 17.13 -10.54 -6.97
CA MET A 164 17.94 -9.45 -7.51
C MET A 164 19.43 -9.62 -7.22
N GLU A 165 19.79 -10.20 -6.08
CA GLU A 165 21.18 -10.58 -5.77
C GLU A 165 21.73 -11.58 -6.79
N ARG A 166 20.96 -12.62 -7.10
CA ARG A 166 21.32 -13.68 -8.06
C ARG A 166 21.18 -13.25 -9.52
N GLY A 167 20.68 -12.04 -9.76
CA GLY A 167 20.46 -11.47 -11.09
C GLY A 167 19.19 -11.95 -11.78
N LEU A 168 18.85 -11.30 -12.90
CA LEU A 168 17.60 -11.53 -13.63
C LEU A 168 17.41 -12.97 -14.14
N GLY A 169 18.49 -13.73 -14.30
CA GLY A 169 18.45 -15.15 -14.68
C GLY A 169 17.90 -16.07 -13.60
N TYR A 170 17.83 -15.62 -12.34
CA TYR A 170 17.22 -16.36 -11.24
C TYR A 170 15.69 -16.21 -11.21
N LEU A 171 15.13 -15.25 -11.95
CA LEU A 171 13.68 -15.11 -12.05
C LEU A 171 13.08 -16.35 -12.74
N PRO A 172 11.86 -16.79 -12.33
CA PRO A 172 11.18 -17.90 -12.97
C PRO A 172 11.12 -17.77 -14.49
N HIS A 173 11.18 -18.89 -15.19
CA HIS A 173 11.08 -18.89 -16.64
C HIS A 173 9.80 -18.18 -17.10
N GLY A 174 9.93 -17.25 -18.05
CA GLY A 174 8.81 -16.44 -18.54
C GLY A 174 8.49 -15.19 -17.71
N ALA A 175 9.07 -14.98 -16.52
CA ALA A 175 8.77 -13.82 -15.68
C ALA A 175 9.09 -12.48 -16.37
N LEU A 176 10.26 -12.36 -17.01
CA LEU A 176 10.62 -11.15 -17.77
C LEU A 176 9.70 -10.94 -18.98
N THR A 177 9.31 -12.01 -19.66
CA THR A 177 8.37 -11.95 -20.79
C THR A 177 7.00 -11.48 -20.33
N ALA A 178 6.49 -12.04 -19.23
CA ALA A 178 5.23 -11.63 -18.61
C ALA A 178 5.28 -10.16 -18.16
N SER A 179 6.38 -9.70 -17.55
CA SER A 179 6.58 -8.30 -17.19
C SER A 179 6.54 -7.37 -18.40
N LYS A 180 7.22 -7.73 -19.51
CA LYS A 180 7.18 -6.96 -20.75
C LYS A 180 5.77 -6.86 -21.32
N VAL A 181 5.06 -8.00 -21.40
CA VAL A 181 3.66 -8.03 -21.85
C VAL A 181 2.78 -7.19 -20.95
N GLY A 182 2.93 -7.29 -19.63
CA GLY A 182 2.19 -6.50 -18.65
C GLY A 182 2.43 -4.99 -18.80
N ILE A 183 3.68 -4.55 -19.02
CA ILE A 183 4.01 -3.14 -19.29
C ILE A 183 3.32 -2.67 -20.57
N VAL A 184 3.44 -3.44 -21.66
CA VAL A 184 2.84 -3.08 -22.96
C VAL A 184 1.31 -2.99 -22.83
N LEU A 185 0.67 -3.98 -22.24
CA LEU A 185 -0.79 -3.98 -22.03
C LEU A 185 -1.22 -2.83 -21.12
N GLY A 186 -0.47 -2.55 -20.05
CA GLY A 186 -0.76 -1.45 -19.14
C GLY A 186 -0.71 -0.10 -19.84
N VAL A 187 0.33 0.15 -20.64
CA VAL A 187 0.46 1.37 -21.45
C VAL A 187 -0.66 1.46 -22.49
N VAL A 188 -0.95 0.37 -23.21
CA VAL A 188 -2.01 0.34 -24.22
C VAL A 188 -3.36 0.65 -23.59
N PHE A 189 -3.71 0.02 -22.47
CA PHE A 189 -4.98 0.27 -21.78
C PHE A 189 -5.07 1.70 -21.24
N GLU A 190 -3.98 2.26 -20.71
CA GLU A 190 -3.95 3.64 -20.24
C GLU A 190 -4.15 4.64 -21.40
N LEU A 191 -3.51 4.39 -22.55
CA LEU A 191 -3.68 5.20 -23.76
C LEU A 191 -5.10 5.11 -24.31
N LEU A 192 -5.72 3.92 -24.30
CA LEU A 192 -7.12 3.75 -24.70
C LEU A 192 -8.07 4.51 -23.76
N HIS A 193 -7.81 4.48 -22.45
CA HIS A 193 -8.57 5.29 -21.48
C HIS A 193 -8.44 6.80 -21.71
N ALA A 194 -7.29 7.26 -22.18
CA ALA A 194 -7.06 8.67 -22.52
C ALA A 194 -7.85 9.15 -23.76
N VAL A 195 -8.29 8.25 -24.65
CA VAL A 195 -9.11 8.61 -25.82
C VAL A 195 -10.53 8.95 -25.38
N ARG A 196 -10.91 10.23 -25.47
CA ARG A 196 -12.25 10.69 -25.09
C ARG A 196 -13.32 10.21 -26.07
N SER A 197 -14.51 9.90 -25.56
CA SER A 197 -15.68 9.65 -26.42
C SER A 197 -16.06 10.92 -27.21
N LYS A 198 -16.64 10.74 -28.41
CA LYS A 198 -17.15 11.85 -29.24
C LYS A 198 -18.23 12.66 -28.53
N ASP A 199 -18.96 12.02 -27.63
CA ASP A 199 -20.06 12.61 -26.88
C ASP A 199 -19.57 13.40 -25.64
N GLY A 200 -18.25 13.51 -25.43
CA GLY A 200 -17.65 14.26 -24.33
C GLY A 200 -17.76 13.58 -22.95
N HIS A 201 -18.60 12.54 -22.81
CA HIS A 201 -18.77 11.76 -21.58
C HIS A 201 -17.91 10.48 -21.61
N GLY A 202 -16.91 10.41 -20.72
CA GLY A 202 -16.08 9.22 -20.52
C GLY A 202 -15.03 8.94 -21.60
N SER A 203 -14.30 7.83 -21.41
CA SER A 203 -13.41 7.27 -22.44
C SER A 203 -14.25 6.61 -23.54
N ARG A 204 -13.79 6.70 -24.80
CA ARG A 204 -14.36 5.96 -25.93
C ARG A 204 -14.31 4.44 -25.69
N PHE A 205 -13.29 3.98 -24.96
CA PHE A 205 -13.03 2.57 -24.68
C PHE A 205 -13.43 2.19 -23.25
N TRP A 206 -14.65 2.55 -22.86
CA TRP A 206 -15.16 2.32 -21.50
C TRP A 206 -15.16 0.85 -21.04
N PHE A 207 -15.14 -0.11 -21.98
CA PHE A 207 -15.11 -1.55 -21.71
C PHE A 207 -13.72 -2.08 -21.36
N VAL A 208 -12.65 -1.30 -21.58
CA VAL A 208 -11.27 -1.73 -21.31
C VAL A 208 -11.02 -1.67 -19.80
N PRO A 209 -10.43 -2.71 -19.18
CA PRO A 209 -10.10 -2.69 -17.76
C PRO A 209 -9.20 -1.50 -17.40
N ILE A 210 -9.42 -0.90 -16.24
CA ILE A 210 -8.53 0.14 -15.72
C ILE A 210 -7.18 -0.53 -15.37
N PRO A 211 -6.06 -0.12 -15.98
CA PRO A 211 -4.79 -0.84 -15.83
C PRO A 211 -4.32 -0.94 -14.37
N ALA A 212 -4.48 0.15 -13.61
CA ALA A 212 -4.14 0.19 -12.19
C ALA A 212 -4.94 -0.83 -11.35
N ALA A 213 -6.25 -0.93 -11.59
CA ALA A 213 -7.11 -1.88 -10.88
C ALA A 213 -6.82 -3.33 -11.29
N LEU A 214 -6.59 -3.57 -12.59
CA LEU A 214 -6.22 -4.90 -13.10
C LEU A 214 -4.89 -5.37 -12.50
N GLY A 215 -3.86 -4.51 -12.52
CA GLY A 215 -2.56 -4.82 -11.94
C GLY A 215 -2.62 -5.11 -10.44
N PHE A 216 -3.44 -4.34 -9.70
CA PHE A 216 -3.67 -4.57 -8.28
C PHE A 216 -4.37 -5.91 -8.02
N ALA A 217 -5.42 -6.23 -8.79
CA ALA A 217 -6.14 -7.49 -8.67
C ALA A 217 -5.24 -8.71 -8.90
N LEU A 218 -4.28 -8.65 -9.82
CA LEU A 218 -3.33 -9.75 -10.09
C LEU A 218 -2.41 -10.09 -8.90
N ILE A 219 -2.34 -9.23 -7.88
CA ILE A 219 -1.46 -9.39 -6.72
C ILE A 219 -2.22 -9.83 -5.48
N LEU A 220 -3.54 -9.62 -5.47
CA LEU A 220 -4.39 -10.03 -4.37
C LEU A 220 -4.61 -11.55 -4.39
N PRO A 221 -4.77 -12.18 -3.21
CA PRO A 221 -5.16 -13.57 -3.13
C PRO A 221 -6.48 -13.85 -3.89
N PRO A 222 -6.62 -15.01 -4.56
CA PRO A 222 -7.83 -15.33 -5.31
C PRO A 222 -9.13 -15.25 -4.50
N SER A 223 -9.10 -15.68 -3.23
CA SER A 223 -10.25 -15.60 -2.32
C SER A 223 -10.75 -14.16 -2.16
N LEU A 224 -9.82 -13.21 -2.02
CA LEU A 224 -10.12 -11.80 -1.84
C LEU A 224 -10.66 -11.17 -3.14
N ASN A 225 -10.10 -11.53 -4.30
CA ASN A 225 -10.63 -11.13 -5.60
C ASN A 225 -12.04 -11.64 -5.85
N ILE A 226 -12.32 -12.91 -5.51
CA ILE A 226 -13.65 -13.51 -5.69
C ILE A 226 -14.67 -12.80 -4.79
N ALA A 227 -14.32 -12.53 -3.54
CA ALA A 227 -15.19 -11.79 -2.61
C ALA A 227 -15.53 -10.39 -3.13
N ILE A 228 -14.52 -9.62 -3.57
CA ILE A 228 -14.73 -8.29 -4.18
C ILE A 228 -15.57 -8.40 -5.45
N ALA A 229 -15.30 -9.37 -6.32
CA ALA A 229 -16.05 -9.54 -7.57
C ALA A 229 -17.54 -9.83 -7.30
N ILE A 230 -17.84 -10.76 -6.39
CA ILE A 230 -19.22 -11.08 -6.01
C ILE A 230 -19.89 -9.86 -5.37
N GLY A 231 -19.21 -9.21 -4.41
CA GLY A 231 -19.72 -8.00 -3.77
C GLY A 231 -20.03 -6.88 -4.76
N ALA A 232 -19.13 -6.63 -5.73
CA ALA A 232 -19.31 -5.64 -6.78
C ALA A 232 -20.48 -5.98 -7.72
N VAL A 233 -20.66 -7.25 -8.08
CA VAL A 233 -21.82 -7.70 -8.89
C VAL A 233 -23.12 -7.48 -8.13
N ILE A 234 -23.18 -7.86 -6.85
CA ILE A 234 -24.37 -7.64 -6.02
C ILE A 234 -24.67 -6.15 -5.90
N ALA A 235 -23.66 -5.32 -5.62
CA ALA A 235 -23.82 -3.87 -5.58
C ALA A 235 -24.30 -3.30 -6.92
N ALA A 236 -23.77 -3.77 -8.05
CA ALA A 236 -24.20 -3.34 -9.38
C ALA A 236 -25.67 -3.70 -9.68
N VAL A 237 -26.14 -4.87 -9.22
CA VAL A 237 -27.55 -5.28 -9.33
C VAL A 237 -28.42 -4.44 -8.39
N TRP A 238 -28.00 -4.26 -7.13
CA TRP A 238 -28.74 -3.47 -6.14
C TRP A 238 -28.94 -2.01 -6.59
N ARG A 239 -27.92 -1.42 -7.23
CA ARG A 239 -27.99 -0.09 -7.82
C ARG A 239 -29.16 0.07 -8.81
N LYS A 240 -29.50 -0.99 -9.56
CA LYS A 240 -30.59 -0.97 -10.54
C LYS A 240 -31.97 -1.10 -9.90
N VAL A 241 -32.06 -1.71 -8.73
CA VAL A 241 -33.33 -2.04 -8.06
C VAL A 241 -33.74 -0.97 -7.03
N ALA A 242 -32.78 -0.24 -6.45
CA ALA A 242 -33.05 0.83 -5.49
C ALA A 242 -32.31 2.15 -5.81
N PRO A 243 -32.58 2.80 -6.96
CA PRO A 243 -31.99 4.08 -7.30
C PRO A 243 -32.64 5.22 -6.49
N GLY A 244 -31.98 5.67 -5.42
CA GLY A 244 -32.46 6.83 -4.65
C GLY A 244 -31.33 7.49 -3.86
N HIS A 245 -31.28 8.83 -3.90
CA HIS A 245 -30.27 9.67 -3.22
C HIS A 245 -30.39 9.66 -1.68
N GLU A 246 -31.45 9.05 -1.13
CA GLU A 246 -31.63 8.81 0.31
C GLU A 246 -31.74 7.31 0.63
N GLY A 247 -31.38 6.45 -0.32
CA GLY A 247 -31.48 5.00 -0.19
C GLY A 247 -30.31 4.39 0.57
N SER A 248 -30.59 3.28 1.27
CA SER A 248 -29.60 2.36 1.88
C SER A 248 -28.40 2.04 0.96
N TYR A 249 -28.58 2.09 -0.35
CA TYR A 249 -27.51 1.93 -1.33
C TYR A 249 -26.35 2.90 -1.14
N GLU A 250 -26.57 4.21 -0.98
CA GLU A 250 -25.46 5.17 -0.88
C GLU A 250 -24.60 4.94 0.37
N SER A 251 -25.23 4.51 1.47
CA SER A 251 -24.54 4.26 2.73
C SER A 251 -23.81 2.91 2.76
N TYR A 252 -24.35 1.86 2.14
CA TYR A 252 -23.86 0.49 2.32
C TYR A 252 -23.30 -0.18 1.05
N ALA A 253 -23.43 0.43 -0.14
CA ALA A 253 -22.94 -0.17 -1.37
C ALA A 253 -21.42 -0.31 -1.38
N ALA A 254 -20.67 0.63 -0.82
CA ALA A 254 -19.21 0.56 -0.81
C ALA A 254 -18.67 -0.60 0.07
N PRO A 255 -19.12 -0.79 1.33
CA PRO A 255 -18.78 -1.98 2.11
C PRO A 255 -19.24 -3.30 1.49
N LEU A 256 -20.39 -3.32 0.81
CA LEU A 256 -20.87 -4.51 0.10
C LEU A 256 -20.00 -4.82 -1.12
N ALA A 257 -19.68 -3.80 -1.92
CA ALA A 257 -18.86 -3.93 -3.13
C ALA A 257 -17.44 -4.39 -2.83
N SER A 258 -16.89 -4.05 -1.65
CA SER A 258 -15.60 -4.56 -1.19
C SER A 258 -15.66 -6.02 -0.72
N GLY A 259 -16.79 -6.72 -0.89
CA GLY A 259 -16.94 -8.12 -0.51
C GLY A 259 -17.07 -8.34 1.00
N LEU A 260 -17.49 -7.31 1.75
CA LEU A 260 -17.60 -7.32 3.22
C LEU A 260 -16.26 -7.55 3.95
N ILE A 261 -15.13 -7.42 3.26
CA ILE A 261 -13.78 -7.56 3.84
C ILE A 261 -13.59 -6.60 5.03
N ALA A 262 -14.09 -5.37 4.91
CA ALA A 262 -14.05 -4.40 6.00
C ALA A 262 -14.85 -4.88 7.23
N GLY A 263 -15.98 -5.56 7.02
CA GLY A 263 -16.78 -6.13 8.10
C GLY A 263 -16.08 -7.30 8.79
N GLU A 264 -15.50 -8.22 8.02
CA GLU A 264 -14.67 -9.31 8.55
C GLU A 264 -13.50 -8.77 9.38
N ALA A 265 -12.79 -7.77 8.86
CA ALA A 265 -11.67 -7.15 9.55
C ALA A 265 -12.08 -6.54 10.89
N VAL A 266 -13.20 -5.81 10.97
CA VAL A 266 -13.70 -5.22 12.23
C VAL A 266 -14.11 -6.29 13.23
N VAL A 267 -14.83 -7.33 12.78
CA VAL A 267 -15.25 -8.44 13.64
C VAL A 267 -14.03 -9.19 14.18
N GLY A 268 -13.08 -9.54 13.31
CA GLY A 268 -11.89 -10.31 13.66
C GLY A 268 -10.89 -9.54 14.51
N SER A 269 -10.68 -8.24 14.24
CA SER A 269 -9.66 -7.45 14.93
C SER A 269 -10.13 -6.77 16.21
N ILE A 270 -11.41 -6.46 16.35
CA ILE A 270 -11.94 -5.72 17.51
C ILE A 270 -12.89 -6.60 18.33
N LEU A 271 -13.93 -7.15 17.69
CA LEU A 271 -15.01 -7.82 18.43
C LEU A 271 -14.58 -9.17 19.00
N MET A 272 -13.82 -9.97 18.25
CA MET A 272 -13.35 -11.27 18.70
C MET A 272 -12.37 -11.17 19.89
N PRO A 273 -11.33 -10.31 19.87
CA PRO A 273 -10.47 -10.12 21.04
C PRO A 273 -11.21 -9.52 22.23
N ALA A 274 -12.12 -8.56 22.00
CA ALA A 274 -12.92 -7.97 23.08
C ALA A 274 -13.83 -9.02 23.75
N LEU A 275 -14.47 -9.88 22.94
CA LEU A 275 -15.28 -10.99 23.44
C LEU A 275 -14.44 -12.02 24.19
N ALA A 276 -13.26 -12.38 23.65
CA ALA A 276 -12.34 -13.30 24.32
C ALA A 276 -11.90 -12.76 25.69
N MET A 277 -11.54 -11.47 25.75
CA MET A 277 -11.19 -10.79 27.01
C MET A 277 -12.38 -10.76 27.99
N LEU A 278 -13.60 -10.49 27.51
CA LEU A 278 -14.81 -10.50 28.33
C LEU A 278 -15.08 -11.91 28.91
N LEU A 279 -14.95 -12.95 28.08
CA LEU A 279 -15.15 -14.34 28.50
C LEU A 279 -14.09 -14.80 29.50
N GLU A 280 -12.85 -14.32 29.36
CA GLU A 280 -11.78 -14.58 30.32
C GLU A 280 -12.02 -13.87 31.66
N LEU A 281 -12.59 -12.66 31.63
CA LEU A 281 -12.98 -11.92 32.83
C LEU A 281 -14.14 -12.59 33.58
N ILE A 282 -15.11 -13.17 32.87
CA ILE A 282 -16.25 -13.92 33.45
C ILE A 282 -15.81 -15.27 34.02
N ARG A 283 -14.72 -15.85 33.50
CA ARG A 283 -14.16 -17.13 33.99
C ARG A 283 -13.30 -16.99 35.26
N ARG A 284 -12.93 -15.76 35.66
CA ARG A 284 -12.23 -15.47 36.90
C ARG A 284 -13.20 -15.12 38.01
#